data_AF-A0A7C3JI98-F1
#
_entry.id   AF-A0A7C3JI98-F1
#
_cell.length_a   1.000
_cell.length_b   1.000
_cell.length_c   1.000
_cell.angle_alpha   90.00
_cell.angle_beta   90.00
_cell.angle_gamma   90.00
#
_symmetry.space_group_name_H-M   'P 1'
#
loop_
_entity.id
_entity.type
_entity.pdbx_description
1 polymer ?
#
loop_
_entity_poly.entity_id
_entity_poly.type
_entity_poly.pdbx_seq_one_letter_code
_entity_poly.pdbx_strand_id
1 'polypeptide(L)'
;MEAALGDYKKSDLFSTREKLALELCERMTYTSKRVTDRFFKRLQKHFSDEELVELAAIIALENFRSKFNPVFAVESQGFCPLLGVQEVAALAASRFHE
;
A
#
# COMPACT_ATOMS: atom_id res chain seq x y z
N MET A 1 -14.75 -0.57 -8.10
CA MET A 1 -13.28 -0.47 -7.91
C MET A 1 -12.92 -0.36 -6.43
N GLU A 2 -13.62 0.47 -5.66
CA GLU A 2 -13.31 0.78 -4.25
C GLU A 2 -13.49 -0.40 -3.28
N ALA A 3 -14.60 -1.13 -3.34
CA ALA A 3 -14.79 -2.38 -2.58
C ALA A 3 -13.84 -3.51 -3.03
N ALA A 4 -13.30 -3.40 -4.25
CA ALA A 4 -12.43 -4.43 -4.81
C ALA A 4 -10.99 -4.35 -4.28
N LEU A 5 -10.53 -3.19 -3.81
CA LEU A 5 -9.18 -3.07 -3.22
C LEU A 5 -9.04 -3.85 -1.90
N GLY A 6 -10.09 -3.90 -1.08
CA GLY A 6 -10.09 -4.65 0.18
C GLY A 6 -9.98 -6.18 0.01
N ASP A 7 -10.50 -6.72 -1.10
CA ASP A 7 -10.38 -8.15 -1.45
C ASP A 7 -9.77 -8.32 -2.86
N TYR A 8 -8.75 -7.52 -3.17
CA TYR A 8 -8.16 -7.45 -4.52
C TYR A 8 -7.65 -8.80 -5.03
N LYS A 9 -7.30 -9.71 -4.10
CA LYS A 9 -6.83 -11.06 -4.41
C LYS A 9 -7.91 -11.86 -5.12
N LYS A 10 -9.17 -11.72 -4.70
CA LYS A 10 -10.34 -12.43 -5.28
C LYS A 10 -11.07 -11.63 -6.35
N SER A 11 -10.84 -10.33 -6.43
CA SER A 11 -11.46 -9.48 -7.45
C SER A 11 -10.97 -9.83 -8.86
N ASP A 12 -11.90 -9.98 -9.79
CA ASP A 12 -11.61 -10.16 -11.22
C ASP A 12 -11.30 -8.84 -11.94
N LEU A 13 -11.40 -7.70 -11.24
CA LEU A 13 -11.08 -6.38 -11.79
C LEU A 13 -9.56 -6.13 -11.92
N PHE A 14 -8.73 -6.94 -11.26
CA PHE A 14 -7.28 -6.80 -11.30
C PHE A 14 -6.66 -7.95 -12.07
N SER A 15 -5.75 -7.60 -12.98
CA SER A 15 -4.86 -8.56 -13.62
C SER A 15 -3.93 -9.23 -12.60
N THR A 16 -3.34 -10.36 -13.00
CA THR A 16 -2.31 -11.03 -12.20
C THR A 16 -1.15 -10.10 -11.85
N ARG A 17 -0.75 -9.23 -12.79
CA ARG A 17 0.35 -8.27 -12.60
C ARG A 17 0.00 -7.23 -11.54
N GLU A 18 -1.20 -6.66 -11.58
CA GLU A 18 -1.68 -5.71 -10.57
C GLU A 18 -1.82 -6.34 -9.18
N LYS A 19 -2.35 -7.57 -9.10
CA LYS A 19 -2.44 -8.31 -7.83
C LYS A 19 -1.07 -8.55 -7.21
N LEU A 20 -0.05 -8.84 -8.02
CA LEU A 20 1.33 -9.01 -7.55
C LEU A 20 1.93 -7.68 -7.06
N ALA A 21 1.67 -6.57 -7.74
CA ALA A 21 2.10 -5.25 -7.27
C ALA A 21 1.47 -4.90 -5.92
N LEU A 22 0.16 -5.12 -5.76
CA LEU A 22 -0.53 -4.92 -4.48
C LEU A 22 0.00 -5.86 -3.38
N GLU A 23 0.32 -7.12 -3.69
CA GLU A 23 0.97 -8.04 -2.74
C GLU A 23 2.38 -7.56 -2.33
N LEU A 24 3.13 -6.94 -3.25
CA LEU A 24 4.42 -6.31 -2.94
C LEU A 24 4.22 -5.11 -1.99
N CYS A 25 3.23 -4.24 -2.24
CA CYS A 25 2.86 -3.16 -1.34
C CYS A 25 2.60 -3.69 0.08
N GLU A 26 1.74 -4.71 0.21
CA GLU A 26 1.46 -5.33 1.51
C GLU A 26 2.73 -5.85 2.19
N ARG A 27 3.62 -6.53 1.44
CA ARG A 27 4.84 -7.13 2.00
C ARG A 27 5.90 -6.11 2.41
N MET A 28 5.92 -4.94 1.79
CA MET A 28 6.82 -3.83 2.16
C MET A 28 6.26 -2.96 3.28
N THR A 29 4.93 -2.81 3.36
CA THR A 29 4.27 -1.95 4.35
C THR A 29 4.02 -2.65 5.68
N TYR A 30 3.54 -3.90 5.67
CA TYR A 30 3.28 -4.63 6.91
C TYR A 30 4.56 -5.24 7.47
N THR A 31 4.96 -4.80 8.66
CA THR A 31 6.20 -5.25 9.34
C THR A 31 6.21 -6.73 9.69
N SER A 32 5.05 -7.40 9.74
CA SER A 32 4.91 -8.85 9.92
C SER A 32 5.11 -9.66 8.63
N LYS A 33 5.13 -9.01 7.46
CA LYS A 33 5.32 -9.64 6.16
C LYS A 33 6.75 -9.43 5.66
N ARG A 34 7.17 -10.28 4.72
CA ARG A 34 8.49 -10.23 4.09
C ARG A 34 8.37 -10.46 2.59
N VAL A 35 9.25 -9.82 1.82
CA VAL A 35 9.50 -10.16 0.42
C VAL A 35 10.40 -11.40 0.41
N THR A 36 9.81 -12.57 0.24
CA THR A 36 10.52 -13.85 0.18
C THR A 36 11.05 -14.11 -1.23
N ASP A 37 12.16 -14.84 -1.39
CA ASP A 37 12.71 -15.21 -2.71
C ASP A 37 11.68 -15.87 -3.63
N ARG A 38 10.82 -16.75 -3.09
CA ARG A 38 9.74 -17.39 -3.85
C ARG A 38 8.77 -16.37 -4.44
N PHE A 39 8.47 -15.31 -3.69
CA PHE A 39 7.60 -14.24 -4.14
C PHE A 39 8.30 -13.32 -5.14
N PHE A 40 9.56 -12.97 -4.88
CA PHE A 40 10.36 -12.18 -5.81
C PHE A 40 10.52 -12.86 -7.18
N LYS A 41 10.74 -14.19 -7.20
CA LYS A 41 10.72 -14.98 -8.45
C LYS A 41 9.37 -14.97 -9.17
N ARG A 42 8.24 -14.76 -8.49
CA ARG A 42 6.93 -14.57 -9.15
C ARG A 42 6.85 -13.18 -9.77
N LEU A 43 7.36 -12.15 -9.08
CA LEU A 43 7.43 -10.80 -9.60
C LEU A 43 8.26 -10.72 -10.89
N GLN A 44 9.44 -11.33 -10.93
CA GLN A 44 10.31 -11.35 -12.12
C GLN A 44 9.71 -12.04 -13.35
N LYS A 45 8.60 -12.79 -13.21
CA LYS A 45 7.86 -13.33 -14.37
C LYS A 45 6.95 -12.32 -15.03
N HIS A 46 6.64 -11.22 -14.34
CA HIS A 46 5.65 -10.24 -14.76
C HIS A 46 6.22 -8.83 -14.88
N PHE A 47 7.37 -8.55 -14.27
CA PHE A 47 8.01 -7.24 -14.24
C PHE A 47 9.48 -7.36 -14.65
N SER A 48 10.01 -6.33 -15.33
CA SER A 48 11.46 -6.17 -15.50
C SER A 48 12.11 -5.71 -14.19
N ASP A 49 13.44 -5.80 -14.11
CA ASP A 49 14.17 -5.34 -12.93
C ASP A 49 14.01 -3.81 -12.74
N GLU A 50 13.97 -3.03 -13.83
CA GLU A 50 13.71 -1.58 -13.79
C GLU A 50 12.31 -1.27 -13.24
N GLU A 51 11.29 -1.98 -13.72
CA GLU A 51 9.91 -1.81 -13.24
C GLU A 51 9.80 -2.17 -11.74
N LEU A 52 10.54 -3.17 -11.28
CA LEU A 52 10.58 -3.54 -9.86
C LEU A 52 11.27 -2.50 -9.00
N VAL A 53 12.33 -1.86 -9.50
CA VAL A 53 13.00 -0.74 -8.83
C VAL A 53 12.04 0.43 -8.68
N GLU A 54 11.36 0.82 -9.75
CA GLU A 54 10.38 1.92 -9.73
C GLU A 54 9.22 1.63 -8.76
N LEU A 55 8.67 0.42 -8.84
CA LEU A 55 7.57 -0.01 -7.96
C LEU A 55 7.99 0.01 -6.49
N ALA A 56 9.17 -0.53 -6.17
CA ALA A 56 9.70 -0.51 -4.82
C ALA A 56 9.97 0.92 -4.32
N ALA A 57 10.46 1.81 -5.18
CA ALA A 57 10.72 3.20 -4.82
C ALA A 57 9.44 3.95 -4.44
N ILE A 58 8.37 3.80 -5.23
CA ILE A 58 7.08 4.45 -4.93
C ILE A 58 6.49 3.90 -3.64
N ILE A 59 6.51 2.57 -3.44
CA ILE A 59 6.01 1.96 -2.20
C ILE A 59 6.80 2.46 -0.98
N ALA A 60 8.13 2.55 -1.10
CA ALA A 60 8.97 3.06 -0.03
C ALA A 60 8.66 4.53 0.31
N LEU A 61 8.44 5.37 -0.71
CA LEU A 61 8.07 6.78 -0.52
C LEU A 61 6.73 6.93 0.22
N GLU A 62 5.74 6.13 -0.12
CA GLU A 62 4.45 6.15 0.57
C GLU A 62 4.55 5.61 2.01
N ASN A 63 5.41 4.62 2.26
CA ASN A 63 5.73 4.17 3.62
C ASN A 63 6.49 5.23 4.45
N PHE A 64 7.25 6.11 3.81
CA PHE A 64 7.85 7.27 4.47
C PHE A 64 6.76 8.29 4.81
N ARG A 65 5.91 8.65 3.84
CA ARG A 65 4.81 9.62 4.03
C ARG A 65 3.82 9.18 5.10
N SER A 66 3.50 7.88 5.18
CA SER A 66 2.59 7.35 6.21
C SER A 66 3.10 7.50 7.65
N LYS A 67 4.41 7.68 7.83
CA LYS A 67 5.04 7.94 9.15
C LYS A 67 5.37 9.40 9.37
N PHE A 68 5.76 10.10 8.30
CA PHE A 68 6.11 11.51 8.34
C PHE A 68 4.87 12.40 8.53
N ASN A 69 3.83 12.20 7.74
CA ASN A 69 2.64 13.04 7.73
C ASN A 69 1.95 13.13 9.11
N PRO A 70 1.77 12.03 9.88
CA PRO A 70 1.19 12.11 11.20
C PRO A 70 2.01 12.91 12.21
N VAL A 71 3.34 13.04 12.05
CA VAL A 71 4.18 13.84 12.97
C VAL A 71 3.84 15.34 12.86
N PHE A 72 3.44 15.79 11.67
CA PHE A 72 3.14 17.18 11.38
C PHE A 72 1.64 17.45 11.21
N ALA A 73 0.79 16.53 11.68
CA ALA A 73 -0.67 16.64 11.58
C ALA A 73 -1.16 16.91 10.14
N VAL A 74 -0.49 16.36 9.12
CA VAL A 74 -0.93 16.52 7.73
C VAL A 74 -2.18 15.66 7.54
N GLU A 75 -3.32 16.34 7.40
CA GLU A 75 -4.63 15.69 7.30
C GLU A 75 -4.90 15.11 5.90
N SER A 76 -5.74 14.07 5.87
CA SER A 76 -6.25 13.52 4.62
C SER A 76 -7.35 14.40 4.04
N GLN A 77 -7.43 14.48 2.72
CA GLN A 77 -8.46 15.19 1.99
C GLN A 77 -9.75 14.35 1.80
N GLY A 78 -9.86 13.21 2.49
CA GLY A 78 -11.05 12.35 2.44
C GLY A 78 -11.27 11.57 1.14
N PHE A 79 -10.28 11.53 0.24
CA PHE A 79 -10.43 10.83 -1.06
C PHE A 79 -10.33 9.30 -0.96
N CYS A 80 -9.82 8.74 0.15
CA CYS A 80 -9.75 7.29 0.32
C CYS A 80 -11.08 6.76 0.90
N PRO A 81 -11.80 5.89 0.18
CA PRO A 81 -13.11 5.37 0.60
C PRO A 81 -13.01 4.17 1.55
N LEU A 82 -11.80 3.67 1.82
CA LEU A 82 -11.59 2.48 2.64
C LEU A 82 -11.85 2.82 4.11
N LEU A 83 -12.88 2.21 4.70
CA LEU A 83 -13.28 2.44 6.10
C LEU A 83 -12.11 2.33 7.09
N GLY A 84 -11.29 1.28 6.98
CA GLY A 84 -10.13 1.13 7.87
C GLY A 84 -9.07 2.23 7.71
N VAL A 85 -8.97 2.86 6.53
CA VAL A 85 -8.08 4.02 6.33
C VAL A 85 -8.72 5.29 6.91
N GLN A 86 -10.03 5.47 6.74
CA GLN A 86 -10.76 6.60 7.31
C GLN A 86 -10.70 6.60 8.85
N GLU A 87 -10.88 5.44 9.48
CA GLU A 87 -10.76 5.27 10.93
C GLU A 87 -9.36 5.63 11.44
N VAL A 88 -8.31 5.12 10.79
CA VAL A 88 -6.92 5.42 11.16
C VAL A 88 -6.59 6.91 10.95
N ALA A 89 -7.07 7.51 9.86
CA ALA A 89 -6.88 8.94 9.60
C ALA A 89 -7.58 9.82 10.65
N ALA A 90 -8.80 9.47 11.04
CA ALA A 90 -9.54 10.19 12.09
C ALA A 90 -8.83 10.10 13.46
N LEU A 91 -8.37 8.90 13.84
CA LEU A 91 -7.58 8.70 15.06
C LEU A 91 -6.25 9.46 15.04
N ALA A 92 -5.58 9.53 13.89
CA ALA A 92 -4.33 10.28 13.76
C ALA A 92 -4.55 11.80 13.90
N ALA A 93 -5.65 12.32 13.37
CA ALA A 93 -6.01 13.73 13.45
C ALA A 93 -6.45 14.14 14.87
N SER A 94 -7.17 13.28 15.60
CA SER A 94 -7.74 13.63 16.91
C SER A 94 -6.71 14.06 17.97
N ARG A 95 -5.46 13.57 17.88
CA ARG A 95 -4.35 13.96 18.77
C ARG A 95 -3.99 15.45 18.68
N PHE A 96 -4.36 16.14 17.60
CA PHE A 96 -3.98 17.52 17.33
C PHE A 96 -5.12 18.53 17.52
N HIS A 97 -6.33 18.04 17.84
CA HIS A 97 -7.54 18.85 18.05
C HIS A 97 -7.97 18.90 19.53
N GLU A 98 -7.10 18.45 20.45
CA GLU A 98 -7.18 18.69 21.91
C GLU A 98 -6.41 19.96 22.30
#